data_AF-A0A2C1K4F3-F1
#
_entry.id   AF-A0A2C1K4F3-F1
#
_cell.length_a   1.000
_cell.length_b   1.000
_cell.length_c   1.000
_cell.angle_alpha   90.00
_cell.angle_beta   90.00
_cell.angle_gamma   90.00
#
_symmetry.space_group_name_H-M   'P 1'
#
loop_
_entity.id
_entity.type
_entity.pdbx_description
1 polymer ?
#
loop_
_entity_poly.entity_id
_entity_poly.type
_entity_poly.pdbx_seq_one_letter_code
_entity_poly.pdbx_strand_id
1 'polypeptide(L)' 'MMFRWMEKRRQNHIEKMKDLGKCPDCRGYGVVIVPMHYIGSNIECYTCKGTGEYAVWENNR' A
#
# COMPACT_ATOMS: atom_id res chain seq x y z
N MET A 1 25.66 -4.22 3.43
CA MET A 1 24.73 -4.48 4.56
C MET A 1 23.52 -3.54 4.48
N MET A 2 22.79 -3.59 3.36
CA MET A 2 21.76 -2.61 2.96
C MET A 2 20.38 -3.30 3.14
N PHE A 3 20.07 -4.35 2.41
CA PHE A 3 18.78 -5.07 2.44
C PHE A 3 18.04 -5.19 3.80
N ARG A 4 18.72 -5.52 4.91
CA ARG A 4 18.11 -5.62 6.25
C ARG A 4 17.39 -4.35 6.74
N TRP A 5 17.87 -3.14 6.43
CA TRP A 5 17.20 -1.91 6.88
C TRP A 5 15.89 -1.67 6.10
N MET A 6 15.87 -2.01 4.79
CA MET A 6 14.68 -1.89 3.96
C MET A 6 13.60 -2.85 4.39
N GLU A 7 13.97 -4.10 4.68
CA GLU A 7 13.04 -5.12 5.16
C GLU A 7 12.40 -4.71 6.49
N LYS A 8 13.21 -4.23 7.45
CA LYS A 8 12.69 -3.75 8.75
C LYS A 8 11.72 -2.59 8.57
N ARG A 9 12.05 -1.61 7.72
CA ARG A 9 11.14 -0.49 7.42
C ARG A 9 9.85 -0.94 6.77
N ARG A 10 9.91 -1.91 5.85
CA ARG A 10 8.73 -2.47 5.19
C ARG A 10 7.83 -3.17 6.20
N GLN A 11 8.39 -4.00 7.09
CA GLN A 11 7.62 -4.69 8.13
C GLN A 11 6.93 -3.70 9.07
N ASN A 12 7.67 -2.72 9.60
CA ASN A 12 7.10 -1.69 10.47
C ASN A 12 5.96 -0.91 9.80
N HIS A 13 6.06 -0.64 8.49
CA HIS A 13 5.00 0.01 7.73
C HIS A 13 3.76 -0.87 7.60
N ILE A 14 3.94 -2.17 7.33
CA ILE A 14 2.84 -3.14 7.25
C ILE A 14 2.14 -3.26 8.60
N GLU A 15 2.88 -3.38 9.71
CA GLU A 15 2.32 -3.46 11.06
C GLU A 15 1.52 -2.21 11.40
N LYS A 16 2.07 -1.02 11.14
CA LYS A 16 1.35 0.24 11.34
C LYS A 16 0.04 0.31 10.54
N MET A 17 0.07 -0.17 9.29
CA MET A 17 -1.11 -0.14 8.42
C MET A 17 -2.14 -1.20 8.82
N LYS A 18 -1.70 -2.33 9.38
CA LYS A 18 -2.55 -3.33 10.03
C LYS A 18 -3.31 -2.73 11.20
N ASP A 19 -2.63 -2.03 12.09
CA ASP A 19 -3.26 -1.37 13.25
C ASP A 19 -4.29 -0.32 12.83
N LEU A 20 -4.05 0.35 11.69
CA LEU A 20 -4.96 1.32 11.11
C LEU A 20 -6.09 0.69 10.29
N GLY A 21 -6.06 -0.63 10.04
CA GLY A 21 -6.99 -1.34 9.16
C GLY A 21 -6.90 -0.94 7.68
N LYS A 22 -5.79 -0.30 7.27
CA LYS A 22 -5.62 0.27 5.92
C LYS A 22 -4.68 -0.56 5.06
N CYS A 23 -4.95 -0.61 3.77
CA CYS A 23 -4.04 -1.20 2.79
C CYS A 23 -2.68 -0.47 2.82
N PRO A 24 -1.55 -1.16 3.01
CA PRO A 24 -0.23 -0.53 3.08
C PRO A 24 0.26 0.03 1.73
N ASP A 25 -0.25 -0.47 0.60
CA ASP A 25 0.19 -0.04 -0.73
C ASP A 25 -0.47 1.28 -1.14
N CYS A 26 -1.80 1.37 -1.02
CA CYS A 26 -2.55 2.59 -1.30
C CYS A 26 -2.80 3.44 -0.05
N ARG A 27 -2.29 3.05 1.13
CA ARG A 27 -2.48 3.74 2.42
C ARG A 27 -3.96 3.99 2.80
N GLY A 28 -4.86 3.16 2.29
CA GLY A 28 -6.30 3.30 2.48
C GLY A 28 -7.02 4.20 1.48
N TYR A 29 -6.35 4.70 0.44
CA TYR A 29 -7.00 5.52 -0.59
C TYR A 29 -7.79 4.70 -1.62
N GLY A 30 -7.60 3.37 -1.68
CA GLY A 30 -8.20 2.52 -2.72
C GLY A 30 -7.56 2.70 -4.12
N VAL A 31 -6.92 3.85 -4.37
CA VAL A 31 -6.18 4.17 -5.59
C VAL A 31 -4.72 4.45 -5.30
N VAL A 32 -3.86 4.15 -6.27
CA VAL A 32 -2.46 4.55 -6.30
C VAL A 32 -2.34 5.68 -7.32
N ILE A 33 -1.86 6.83 -6.85
CA ILE A 33 -1.58 7.97 -7.72
C ILE A 33 -0.22 7.73 -8.35
N VAL A 34 -0.20 7.49 -9.65
CA VAL A 34 1.05 7.41 -10.40
C VAL A 34 1.37 8.81 -10.91
N PRO A 35 2.43 9.47 -10.40
CA PRO A 35 2.80 10.80 -10.86
C PRO A 35 3.34 10.70 -12.29
N MET A 36 2.51 11.03 -13.27
CA MET A 36 2.93 11.27 -14.64
C MET A 36 3.17 12.76 -14.83
N HIS A 37 4.18 13.13 -15.62
CA HIS A 37 4.66 14.52 -15.75
C HIS A 37 3.58 15.55 -16.14
N TYR A 38 2.48 15.11 -16.77
CA TYR A 38 1.45 16.01 -17.31
C TYR A 38 0.01 15.62 -16.95
N ILE A 39 -0.25 14.37 -16.53
CA ILE A 39 -1.58 13.88 -16.14
C ILE A 39 -1.40 12.90 -14.99
N GLY A 40 -1.96 13.21 -13.81
CA GLY A 40 -2.05 12.21 -12.74
C GLY A 40 -3.13 11.19 -13.08
N SER A 41 -2.75 9.93 -13.25
CA SER A 41 -3.73 8.83 -13.35
C SER A 41 -3.93 8.21 -11.97
N ASN A 42 -5.17 8.21 -11.51
CA ASN A 42 -5.57 7.44 -10.36
C ASN A 42 -5.83 6.01 -10.84
N ILE A 43 -4.89 5.12 -10.52
CA ILE A 43 -5.03 3.70 -10.84
C ILE A 43 -5.62 3.01 -9.63
N GLU A 44 -6.59 2.14 -9.83
CA GLU A 44 -7.14 1.35 -8.75
C GLU A 44 -6.05 0.46 -8.14
N CYS A 45 -5.96 0.41 -6.81
CA CYS A 45 -4.93 -0.36 -6.13
C CYS A 45 -5.14 -1.84 -6.39
N TYR A 46 -4.18 -2.48 -7.07
CA TYR A 46 -4.27 -3.89 -7.47
C TYR A 46 -4.35 -4.84 -6.28
N THR A 47 -3.70 -4.51 -5.17
CA THR A 47 -3.61 -5.38 -3.99
C THR A 47 -4.87 -5.32 -3.13
N CYS A 48 -5.52 -4.17 -3.00
CA CYS A 48 -6.78 -4.07 -2.26
C CYS A 48 -8.02 -3.96 -3.18
N LYS A 49 -7.85 -4.00 -4.50
CA LYS A 49 -8.91 -3.86 -5.52
C LYS A 49 -9.86 -2.69 -5.22
N GLY A 50 -9.31 -1.50 -4.99
CA GLY A 50 -10.13 -0.30 -4.72
C GLY A 50 -10.65 -0.14 -3.30
N THR A 51 -10.64 -1.20 -2.47
CA THR A 51 -11.27 -1.15 -1.12
C THR A 51 -10.53 -0.27 -0.12
N GLY A 52 -9.19 -0.23 -0.19
CA GLY A 52 -8.36 0.46 0.79
C GLY A 52 -8.20 -0.28 2.12
N GLU A 53 -8.75 -1.48 2.26
CA GLU A 53 -8.72 -2.23 3.53
C GLU A 53 -7.50 -3.13 3.67
N TYR A 54 -6.99 -3.24 4.91
CA TYR A 54 -5.90 -4.16 5.22
C TYR A 54 -6.29 -5.63 5.03
N ALA A 55 -7.50 -6.02 5.45
CA ALA A 55 -7.96 -7.41 5.36
C ALA A 55 -8.02 -7.90 3.89
N VAL A 56 -8.51 -7.04 2.99
CA VAL A 56 -8.53 -7.34 1.55
C VAL A 56 -7.12 -7.39 0.99
N TRP A 57 -6.24 -6.48 1.42
CA TRP A 57 -4.82 -6.51 1.05
C TRP A 57 -4.12 -7.81 1.51
N GLU A 58 -4.36 -8.25 2.75
CA GLU A 58 -3.77 -9.46 3.33
C GLU A 58 -4.23 -10.74 2.59
N ASN A 59 -5.48 -10.76 2.13
CA ASN A 59 -6.04 -11.88 1.35
C ASN A 59 -5.56 -11.95 -0.11
N ASN A 60 -5.12 -10.83 -0.69
CA ASN A 60 -4.63 -10.77 -2.08
C ASN A 60 -3.10 -10.78 -2.19
N ARG A 61 -2.38 -10.98 -1.08
CA ARG A 61 -0.93 -11.04 -1.01
C ARG A 61 -0.39 -12.36 -1.58
#